data_AF-A0A4R8KPI2-F1
#
_entry.id   AF-A0A4R8KPI2-F1
#
_cell.length_a   1.000
_cell.length_b   1.000
_cell.length_c   1.000
_cell.angle_alpha   90.00
_cell.angle_beta   90.00
_cell.angle_gamma   90.00
#
_symmetry.space_group_name_H-M   'P 1'
#
loop_
_entity.id
_entity.type
_entity.pdbx_description
1 polymer ?
#
loop_
_entity_poly.entity_id
_entity_poly.type
_entity_poly.pdbx_seq_one_letter_code
_entity_poly.pdbx_strand_id
1 'polypeptide(L)' 'MNTLTQSATAGARFHAAVAEEKPLQVVGAINANHALLAKHAGFKAI' A
#
# COMPACT_ATOMS: atom_id res chain seq x y z
N MET A 1 27.31 -5.40 -11.99
CA MET A 1 25.93 -5.85 -12.32
C MET A 1 24.96 -4.89 -11.64
N ASN A 2 24.51 -3.83 -12.31
CA ASN A 2 23.66 -2.80 -11.69
C ASN A 2 22.19 -3.20 -11.88
N THR A 3 21.54 -3.75 -10.86
CA THR A 3 20.11 -4.07 -10.90
C THR A 3 19.32 -2.77 -10.79
N LEU A 4 18.76 -2.30 -11.90
CA LEU A 4 17.76 -1.23 -11.92
C LEU A 4 16.54 -1.72 -11.14
N THR A 5 16.43 -1.34 -9.86
CA THR A 5 15.24 -1.59 -9.05
C THR A 5 14.14 -0.66 -9.58
N GLN A 6 13.40 -1.14 -10.58
CA GLN A 6 12.19 -0.47 -11.04
C GLN A 6 11.21 -0.45 -9.86
N SER A 7 11.09 0.70 -9.20
CA SER A 7 10.15 0.89 -8.08
C SER A 7 8.78 0.40 -8.51
N ALA A 8 8.25 -0.59 -7.80
CA ALA A 8 6.95 -1.15 -8.12
C ALA A 8 5.90 -0.03 -8.15
N THR A 9 5.13 0.01 -9.23
CA THR A 9 4.04 0.98 -9.38
C THR A 9 3.03 0.83 -8.23
N ALA A 10 2.24 1.86 -7.95
CA ALA A 10 1.21 1.79 -6.91
C ALA A 10 0.25 0.59 -7.15
N GLY A 11 -0.12 0.33 -8.40
CA GLY A 11 -0.96 -0.82 -8.78
C GLY A 11 -0.28 -2.16 -8.48
N ALA A 12 1.01 -2.31 -8.81
CA ALA A 12 1.74 -3.55 -8.49
C ALA A 12 1.79 -3.82 -6.98
N ARG A 13 1.96 -2.78 -6.16
CA ARG A 13 1.92 -2.89 -4.69
C ARG A 13 0.53 -3.28 -4.18
N PHE A 14 -0.53 -2.72 -4.75
CA PHE A 14 -1.90 -3.09 -4.40
C PHE A 14 -2.21 -4.56 -4.73
N HIS A 15 -1.82 -5.04 -5.91
CA HIS A 15 -2.00 -6.43 -6.31
C HIS A 15 -1.27 -7.41 -5.36
N ALA A 16 -0.06 -7.05 -4.93
CA ALA A 16 0.67 -7.84 -3.93
C ALA A 16 -0.08 -7.87 -2.59
N ALA A 17 -0.59 -6.73 -2.11
CA ALA A 17 -1.36 -6.67 -0.87
C ALA A 17 -2.64 -7.54 -0.91
N VAL A 18 -3.35 -7.56 -2.05
CA VAL A 18 -4.53 -8.42 -2.25
C VAL A 18 -4.16 -9.91 -2.23
N ALA A 19 -2.98 -10.28 -2.73
CA ALA A 19 -2.51 -11.65 -2.70
C ALA A 19 -2.13 -12.10 -1.27
N GLU A 20 -1.51 -11.21 -0.49
CA GLU A 20 -1.06 -11.45 0.88
C GLU A 20 -2.18 -11.48 1.91
N GLU A 21 -3.21 -10.64 1.77
CA GLU A 21 -4.27 -10.44 2.77
C GLU A 21 -5.66 -10.74 2.19
N LYS A 22 -6.43 -11.62 2.85
CA LYS A 22 -7.75 -12.06 2.40
C LYS A 22 -8.75 -12.07 3.58
N PRO A 23 -9.71 -11.11 3.64
CA PRO A 23 -9.89 -9.96 2.74
C PRO A 23 -8.90 -8.83 3.02
N LEU A 24 -8.37 -8.18 1.97
CA LEU A 24 -7.54 -6.99 2.12
C LEU A 24 -8.38 -5.82 2.66
N GLN A 25 -7.98 -5.23 3.78
CA GLN A 25 -8.62 -4.02 4.28
C GLN A 25 -8.09 -2.75 3.60
N VAL A 26 -9.00 -1.95 3.06
CA VAL A 26 -8.72 -0.64 2.43
C VAL A 26 -9.44 0.45 3.20
N VAL A 27 -8.70 1.35 3.85
CA VAL A 27 -9.27 2.39 4.73
C VAL A 27 -9.36 3.74 4.04
N GLY A 28 -10.54 4.38 4.05
CA GLY A 28 -10.69 5.70 3.46
C GLY A 28 -9.90 6.78 4.21
N ALA A 29 -9.12 7.58 3.47
CA ALA A 29 -8.42 8.75 3.99
C ALA A 29 -8.90 10.04 3.28
N ILE A 30 -9.65 10.89 4.00
CA ILE A 30 -10.17 12.15 3.43
C ILE A 30 -9.08 13.23 3.25
N ASN A 31 -7.95 13.10 3.93
CA ASN A 31 -6.81 14.00 3.79
C ASN A 31 -5.47 13.30 4.06
N ALA A 32 -4.37 14.01 3.82
CA ALA A 32 -3.02 13.48 3.98
C ALA A 32 -2.67 13.04 5.42
N ASN A 33 -3.22 13.70 6.44
CA ASN A 33 -3.00 13.30 7.83
C ASN A 33 -3.63 11.92 8.11
N HIS A 34 -4.86 11.69 7.64
CA HIS A 34 -5.52 10.38 7.77
C HIS A 34 -4.72 9.27 7.06
N ALA A 35 -4.19 9.57 5.87
CA ALA A 35 -3.34 8.65 5.13
C ALA A 35 -2.06 8.27 5.92
N LEU A 36 -1.43 9.27 6.57
CA LEU A 36 -0.28 9.02 7.43
C LEU A 36 -0.67 8.18 8.65
N LEU A 37 -1.76 8.50 9.33
CA LEU A 37 -2.23 7.72 10.49
C LEU A 37 -2.52 6.27 10.10
N ALA A 38 -3.18 6.03 8.98
CA ALA A 38 -3.45 4.68 8.47
C ALA A 38 -2.16 3.90 8.19
N LYS A 39 -1.15 4.55 7.59
CA LYS A 39 0.16 3.93 7.38
C LYS A 39 0.84 3.56 8.69
N HIS A 40 0.79 4.41 9.71
CA HIS A 40 1.37 4.13 11.04
C HIS A 40 0.60 3.02 11.79
N ALA A 41 -0.70 2.92 11.55
CA ALA A 41 -1.53 1.83 12.09
C ALA A 41 -1.30 0.47 11.38
N GLY A 42 -0.50 0.45 10.31
CA GLY A 42 -0.13 -0.78 9.61
C GLY A 42 -1.06 -1.19 8.46
N PHE A 43 -1.96 -0.31 8.01
CA PHE A 43 -2.78 -0.58 6.84
C PHE A 43 -1.93 -0.69 5.57
N LYS A 44 -2.20 -1.72 4.77
CA LYS A 44 -1.50 -1.97 3.49
C LYS A 44 -2.10 -1.18 2.31
N ALA A 45 -3.32 -0.65 2.47
CA ALA A 45 -4.02 0.12 1.46
C ALA A 45 -4.91 1.22 2.10
N ILE A 46 -4.99 2.37 1.43
CA ILE A 46 -5.82 3.53 1.80
C ILE A 46 -6.59 4.06 0.59
#